data_AF-A0A0F4QGT1-F1
#
_entry.id   AF-A0A0F4QGT1-F1
#
_cell.length_a   1.000
_cell.length_b   1.000
_cell.length_c   1.000
_cell.angle_alpha   90.00
_cell.angle_beta   90.00
_cell.angle_gamma   90.00
#
_symmetry.space_group_name_H-M   'P 1'
#
loop_
_entity.id
_entity.type
_entity.pdbx_description
1 polymer ?
#
loop_
_entity_poly.entity_id
_entity_poly.type
_entity_poly.pdbx_seq_one_letter_code
_entity_poly.pdbx_strand_id
1 'polypeptide(L)'
;MDAISKMSLIELSRHFAYLQNSELCWQRLEHLILQQCKDNFVQATQSGQEVDAMSVWWQTCFELLSPHQIQICHVNYRDEYLELFNRGPAIIDLHGWKLCAGDRGQSLVFPRRTLIYPKEKLTIATSGRSSAPNFASGQPIWNNHGDCATLLDPSWAEISCWKYGTAAHSEVAISQVHYIRAQQKDHCDEYVEIANLGSAWIDLSGWCIQGDKSQHFEFHSGAVLRPQGMVRVYTNLHSPQTGGFSFNSNQALWPHEGGQARLLDYRNRQVSEFNW
;
A
#
# COMPACT_ATOMS: atom_id res chain seq x y z
N MET A 1 19.55 4.24 22.89
CA MET A 1 18.99 5.31 22.03
C MET A 1 17.83 4.67 21.30
N ASP A 2 16.60 4.96 21.71
CA ASP A 2 15.41 4.23 21.30
C ASP A 2 15.13 4.42 19.79
N ALA A 3 14.76 3.37 19.06
CA ALA A 3 14.57 3.42 17.60
C ALA A 3 13.55 4.49 17.19
N ILE A 4 12.54 4.72 18.04
CA ILE A 4 11.49 5.74 17.92
C ILE A 4 12.08 7.16 17.83
N SER A 5 13.20 7.43 18.51
CA SER A 5 13.80 8.77 18.56
C SER A 5 14.42 9.24 17.24
N LYS A 6 14.73 8.31 16.32
CA LYS A 6 15.36 8.60 15.02
C LYS A 6 14.39 8.57 13.84
N MET A 7 13.18 8.05 14.04
CA MET A 7 12.18 7.97 12.99
C MET A 7 11.66 9.36 12.60
N SER A 8 11.49 9.58 11.30
CA SER A 8 10.75 10.71 10.74
C SER A 8 9.26 10.61 11.07
N LEU A 9 8.51 11.70 10.87
CA LEU A 9 7.06 11.72 11.12
C LEU A 9 6.31 10.72 10.22
N ILE A 10 6.77 10.54 8.99
CA ILE A 10 6.22 9.56 8.03
C ILE A 10 6.50 8.12 8.49
N GLU A 11 7.68 7.84 9.04
CA GLU A 11 8.00 6.51 9.56
C GLU A 11 7.24 6.20 10.85
N LEU A 12 7.13 7.19 11.76
CA LEU A 12 6.38 7.05 13.01
C LEU A 12 4.91 6.75 12.75
N SER A 13 4.28 7.47 11.82
CA SER A 13 2.87 7.26 11.48
C SER A 13 2.62 5.87 10.86
N ARG A 14 3.53 5.38 9.99
CA ARG A 14 3.43 4.07 9.33
C ARG A 14 3.51 2.91 10.31
N HIS A 15 4.28 3.05 11.38
CA HIS A 15 4.50 1.99 12.36
C HIS A 15 3.66 2.18 13.63
N PHE A 16 2.91 3.28 13.74
CA PHE A 16 2.21 3.69 14.97
C PHE A 16 1.38 2.55 15.58
N ALA A 17 0.64 1.80 14.76
CA ALA A 17 -0.22 0.71 15.22
C ALA A 17 0.54 -0.49 15.83
N TYR A 18 1.85 -0.59 15.61
CA TYR A 18 2.70 -1.71 16.03
C TYR A 18 3.70 -1.32 17.12
N LEU A 19 3.84 -0.03 17.43
CA LEU A 19 4.74 0.47 18.46
C LEU A 19 4.13 0.25 19.84
N GLN A 20 4.79 -0.56 20.68
CA GLN A 20 4.29 -0.88 22.03
C GLN A 20 4.31 0.31 23.01
N ASN A 21 5.09 1.37 22.73
CA ASN A 21 5.22 2.56 23.58
C ASN A 21 4.43 3.75 23.00
N SER A 22 3.10 3.64 22.96
CA SER A 22 2.23 4.68 22.38
C SER A 22 2.45 6.07 22.99
N GLU A 23 2.72 6.15 24.30
CA GLU A 23 2.96 7.42 25.00
C GLU A 23 4.22 8.14 24.48
N LEU A 24 5.30 7.41 24.29
CA LEU A 24 6.54 7.97 23.72
C LEU A 24 6.34 8.41 22.26
N CYS A 25 5.47 7.69 21.53
CA CYS A 25 5.12 8.05 20.16
C CYS A 25 4.33 9.36 20.11
N TRP A 26 3.36 9.55 21.02
CA TRP A 26 2.60 10.80 21.12
C TRP A 26 3.50 11.99 21.45
N GLN A 27 4.36 11.86 22.47
CA GLN A 27 5.31 12.90 22.83
C GLN A 27 6.26 13.26 21.67
N ARG A 28 6.69 12.25 20.91
CA ARG A 28 7.55 12.47 19.74
C ARG A 28 6.80 13.19 18.61
N LEU A 29 5.55 12.82 18.33
CA LEU A 29 4.71 13.49 17.33
C LEU A 29 4.49 14.96 17.71
N GLU A 30 4.11 15.24 18.95
CA GLU A 30 3.94 16.61 19.45
C GLU A 30 5.22 17.43 19.30
N HIS A 31 6.36 16.86 19.68
CA HIS A 31 7.66 17.51 19.55
C HIS A 31 7.98 17.83 18.08
N LEU A 32 7.79 16.87 17.15
CA LEU A 32 8.10 17.07 15.73
C LEU A 32 7.18 18.12 15.09
N ILE A 33 5.88 18.10 15.39
CA ILE A 33 4.93 19.10 14.91
C ILE A 33 5.35 20.48 15.45
N LEU A 34 5.56 20.61 16.76
CA LEU A 34 5.90 21.89 17.37
C LEU A 34 7.24 22.44 16.85
N GLN A 35 8.22 21.57 16.61
CA GLN A 35 9.49 21.96 16.01
C GLN A 35 9.28 22.51 14.59
N GLN A 36 8.54 21.78 13.73
CA GLN A 36 8.26 22.24 12.37
C GLN A 36 7.45 23.54 12.36
N CYS A 37 6.49 23.71 13.27
CA CYS A 37 5.72 24.95 13.40
C CYS A 37 6.63 26.15 13.71
N LYS A 38 7.62 25.98 14.59
CA LYS A 38 8.59 27.03 14.93
C LYS A 38 9.45 27.38 13.73
N ASP A 39 9.94 26.38 13.00
CA ASP A 39 10.76 26.59 11.81
C ASP A 39 9.97 27.32 10.71
N ASN A 40 8.73 26.90 10.44
CA ASN A 40 7.82 27.54 9.49
C ASN A 40 7.50 29.00 9.89
N PHE A 41 7.30 29.28 11.18
CA PHE A 41 7.06 30.64 11.69
C PHE A 41 8.27 31.56 11.45
N VAL A 42 9.48 31.06 11.72
CA VAL A 42 10.72 31.80 11.48
C VAL A 42 10.91 32.07 9.98
N GLN A 43 10.68 31.10 9.11
CA GLN A 43 10.80 31.28 7.66
C GLN A 43 9.78 32.29 7.10
N ALA A 44 8.53 32.22 7.54
CA ALA A 44 7.48 33.14 7.10
C ALA A 44 7.79 34.59 7.51
N THR A 45 8.21 34.80 8.76
CA THR A 45 8.59 36.12 9.26
C THR A 45 9.83 36.68 8.54
N GLN A 46 10.84 35.84 8.25
CA GLN A 46 12.01 36.23 7.45
C GLN A 46 11.65 36.61 6.01
N SER A 47 10.60 36.01 5.46
CA SER A 47 10.10 36.30 4.11
C SER A 47 9.18 37.53 4.05
N GLY A 48 8.98 38.23 5.17
CA GLY A 48 8.12 39.40 5.27
C GLY A 48 6.62 39.09 5.25
N GLN A 49 6.23 37.84 5.47
CA GLN A 49 4.82 37.45 5.61
C GLN A 49 4.32 37.76 7.03
N GLU A 50 3.15 38.37 7.14
CA GLU A 50 2.45 38.55 8.40
C GLU A 50 1.65 37.28 8.71
N VAL A 51 2.09 36.52 9.72
CA VAL A 51 1.49 35.24 10.10
C VAL A 51 1.28 35.15 11.61
N ASP A 52 0.19 34.52 12.03
CA ASP A 52 -0.05 34.20 13.44
C ASP A 52 0.28 32.73 13.75
N ALA A 53 0.49 32.45 15.04
CA ALA A 53 0.90 31.13 15.51
C ALA A 53 -0.14 30.03 15.19
N MET A 54 -1.44 30.34 15.23
CA MET A 54 -2.48 29.35 14.93
C MET A 54 -2.53 29.04 13.44
N SER A 55 -2.40 30.04 12.57
CA SER A 55 -2.31 29.82 11.12
C SER A 55 -1.09 28.99 10.74
N VAL A 56 0.08 29.27 11.32
CA VAL A 56 1.30 28.47 11.08
C VAL A 56 1.13 27.05 11.60
N TRP A 57 0.57 26.88 12.81
CA TRP A 57 0.32 25.55 13.37
C TRP A 57 -0.62 24.74 12.49
N TRP A 58 -1.74 25.34 12.07
CA TRP A 58 -2.73 24.70 11.20
C TRP A 58 -2.11 24.28 9.86
N GLN A 59 -1.38 25.19 9.21
CA GLN A 59 -0.72 24.93 7.93
C GLN A 59 0.34 23.82 8.07
N THR A 60 1.11 23.83 9.15
CA THR A 60 2.13 22.80 9.42
C THR A 60 1.48 21.42 9.61
N CYS A 61 0.41 21.34 10.39
CA CYS A 61 -0.36 20.11 10.53
C CYS A 61 -0.87 19.59 9.18
N PHE A 62 -1.33 20.50 8.31
CA PHE A 62 -1.79 20.15 6.98
C PHE A 62 -0.68 19.58 6.10
N GLU A 63 0.48 20.25 6.08
CA GLU A 63 1.67 19.81 5.32
C GLU A 63 2.12 18.42 5.76
N LEU A 64 2.22 18.19 7.07
CA LEU A 64 2.60 16.90 7.66
C LEU A 64 1.57 15.79 7.39
N LEU A 65 0.29 16.14 7.28
CA LEU A 65 -0.78 15.20 6.93
C LEU A 65 -0.88 14.95 5.43
N SER A 66 -0.39 15.85 4.57
CA SER A 66 -0.57 15.73 3.11
C SER A 66 0.00 14.42 2.52
N PRO A 67 1.20 13.92 2.89
CA PRO A 67 1.67 12.58 2.52
C PRO A 67 0.70 11.46 2.91
N HIS A 68 0.04 11.60 4.04
CA HIS A 68 -0.79 10.54 4.61
C HIS A 68 -2.17 10.46 3.96
N GLN A 69 -2.56 11.46 3.15
CA GLN A 69 -3.88 11.51 2.51
C GLN A 69 -3.88 10.95 1.09
N ILE A 70 -2.74 10.98 0.40
CA ILE A 70 -2.64 10.51 -0.99
C ILE A 70 -2.07 9.10 -1.02
N GLN A 71 -2.73 8.22 -1.77
CA GLN A 71 -2.25 6.88 -2.02
C GLN A 71 -2.45 6.49 -3.48
N ILE A 72 -1.56 5.65 -4.01
CA ILE A 72 -1.84 4.89 -5.22
C ILE A 72 -2.90 3.86 -4.84
N CYS A 73 -4.04 3.87 -5.53
CA CYS A 73 -5.14 2.95 -5.26
C CYS A 73 -5.38 1.93 -6.37
N HIS A 74 -4.82 2.13 -7.55
CA HIS A 74 -4.97 1.22 -8.67
C HIS A 74 -3.89 1.45 -9.72
N VAL A 75 -3.41 0.37 -10.35
CA VAL A 75 -2.58 0.40 -11.55
C VAL A 75 -3.21 -0.55 -12.56
N ASN A 76 -3.48 -0.04 -13.76
CA ASN A 76 -4.00 -0.83 -14.87
C ASN A 76 -2.89 -1.03 -15.92
N TYR A 77 -2.38 -2.26 -15.99
CA TYR A 77 -1.31 -2.67 -16.91
C TYR A 77 -1.78 -2.95 -18.35
N ARG A 78 -3.09 -2.92 -18.60
CA ARG A 78 -3.66 -3.16 -19.94
C ARG A 78 -3.97 -1.85 -20.64
N ASP A 79 -4.69 -0.98 -19.94
CA ASP A 79 -5.10 0.33 -20.43
C ASP A 79 -4.06 1.42 -20.08
N GLU A 80 -2.96 1.02 -19.43
CA GLU A 80 -1.77 1.83 -19.19
C GLU A 80 -2.05 3.12 -18.41
N TYR A 81 -2.65 2.99 -17.23
CA TYR A 81 -2.91 4.12 -16.33
C TYR A 81 -2.76 3.75 -14.84
N LEU A 82 -2.60 4.77 -14.02
CA LEU A 82 -2.61 4.66 -12.55
C LEU A 82 -3.67 5.60 -11.96
N GLU A 83 -4.25 5.24 -10.83
CA GLU A 83 -5.12 6.11 -10.05
C GLU A 83 -4.50 6.45 -8.69
N LEU A 84 -4.48 7.75 -8.39
CA LEU A 84 -4.28 8.27 -7.05
C LEU A 84 -5.63 8.50 -6.38
N PHE A 85 -5.72 8.26 -5.09
CA PHE A 85 -6.89 8.53 -4.28
C PHE A 85 -6.53 9.43 -3.10
N ASN A 86 -7.29 10.50 -2.92
CA ASN A 86 -7.22 11.30 -1.71
C ASN A 86 -8.18 10.75 -0.66
N ARG A 87 -7.64 9.97 0.29
CA ARG A 87 -8.42 9.39 1.38
C ARG A 87 -8.70 10.36 2.52
N GLY A 88 -8.11 11.55 2.49
CA GLY A 88 -8.21 12.53 3.55
C GLY A 88 -9.35 13.53 3.41
N PRO A 89 -9.52 14.42 4.40
CA PRO A 89 -10.57 15.44 4.39
C PRO A 89 -10.18 16.73 3.65
N ALA A 90 -8.94 16.85 3.18
CA ALA A 90 -8.37 18.10 2.70
C ALA A 90 -7.98 18.05 1.21
N ILE A 91 -8.07 19.18 0.50
CA ILE A 91 -7.64 19.30 -0.90
C ILE A 91 -6.11 19.30 -0.95
N ILE A 92 -5.49 18.45 -1.76
CA ILE A 92 -4.02 18.40 -1.89
C ILE A 92 -3.60 18.92 -3.27
N ASP A 93 -2.65 19.86 -3.31
CA ASP A 93 -1.90 20.18 -4.54
C ASP A 93 -0.67 19.28 -4.63
N LEU A 94 -0.61 18.47 -5.69
CA LEU A 94 0.51 17.56 -5.95
C LEU A 94 1.72 18.27 -6.56
N HIS A 95 1.71 19.59 -6.72
CA HIS A 95 2.82 20.31 -7.35
C HIS A 95 4.20 19.88 -6.82
N GLY A 96 5.09 19.47 -7.75
CA GLY A 96 6.45 19.07 -7.44
C GLY A 96 6.59 17.64 -6.89
N TRP A 97 5.49 16.96 -6.57
CA TRP A 97 5.50 15.53 -6.29
C TRP A 97 5.90 14.77 -7.56
N LYS A 98 6.47 13.58 -7.37
CA LYS A 98 6.99 12.76 -8.45
C LYS A 98 6.37 11.38 -8.43
N LEU A 99 5.87 10.92 -9.58
CA LEU A 99 5.41 9.55 -9.79
C LEU A 99 6.42 8.82 -10.67
N CYS A 100 6.91 7.67 -10.21
CA CYS A 100 7.88 6.82 -10.90
C CYS A 100 7.23 5.48 -11.27
N ALA A 101 7.43 4.99 -12.48
CA ALA A 101 6.89 3.71 -12.98
C ALA A 101 7.90 2.54 -12.93
N GLY A 102 8.90 2.61 -12.05
CA GLY A 102 9.90 1.55 -11.83
C GLY A 102 11.17 1.72 -12.66
N ASP A 103 11.05 1.93 -13.97
CA ASP A 103 12.20 2.05 -14.86
C ASP A 103 12.83 3.45 -14.90
N ARG A 104 14.14 3.50 -15.19
CA ARG A 104 14.89 4.76 -15.26
C ARG A 104 14.36 5.65 -16.39
N GLY A 105 13.92 6.85 -16.01
CA GLY A 105 13.39 7.85 -16.96
C GLY A 105 11.87 7.81 -17.13
N GLN A 106 11.18 6.80 -16.59
CA GLN A 106 9.73 6.73 -16.58
C GLN A 106 9.18 7.42 -15.33
N SER A 107 9.23 8.75 -15.33
CA SER A 107 8.73 9.54 -14.21
C SER A 107 8.01 10.80 -14.63
N LEU A 108 6.94 11.14 -13.91
CA LEU A 108 6.16 12.36 -14.03
C LEU A 108 6.42 13.23 -12.81
N VAL A 109 6.68 14.52 -13.02
CA VAL A 109 6.63 15.54 -11.96
C VAL A 109 5.35 16.35 -12.16
N PHE A 110 4.51 16.43 -11.12
CA PHE A 110 3.22 17.08 -11.23
C PHE A 110 3.38 18.61 -11.37
N PRO A 111 2.71 19.23 -12.36
CA PRO A 111 2.75 20.68 -12.54
C PRO A 111 1.98 21.40 -11.43
N ARG A 112 2.13 22.73 -11.38
CA ARG A 112 1.38 23.58 -10.45
C ARG A 112 -0.12 23.40 -10.63
N ARG A 113 -0.89 23.52 -9.54
CA ARG A 113 -2.36 23.43 -9.54
C ARG A 113 -2.87 22.03 -9.92
N THR A 114 -2.14 20.98 -9.54
CA THR A 114 -2.64 19.60 -9.70
C THR A 114 -3.38 19.23 -8.43
N LEU A 115 -4.66 19.59 -8.36
CA LEU A 115 -5.48 19.43 -7.16
C LEU A 115 -6.21 18.09 -7.13
N ILE A 116 -6.15 17.38 -6.01
CA ILE A 116 -7.04 16.25 -5.71
C ILE A 116 -7.92 16.62 -4.52
N TYR A 117 -9.23 16.67 -4.75
CA TYR A 117 -10.22 16.97 -3.73
C TYR A 117 -10.41 15.80 -2.75
N PRO A 118 -10.96 16.06 -1.54
CA PRO A 118 -11.24 15.00 -0.57
C PRO A 118 -12.09 13.89 -1.17
N LYS A 119 -11.69 12.64 -0.95
CA LYS A 119 -12.38 11.42 -1.44
C LYS A 119 -12.49 11.30 -2.96
N GLU A 120 -11.76 12.14 -3.72
CA GLU A 120 -11.68 12.03 -5.17
C GLU A 120 -10.49 11.20 -5.63
N LYS A 121 -10.58 10.73 -6.87
CA LYS A 121 -9.51 10.05 -7.58
C LYS A 121 -8.93 10.94 -8.67
N LEU A 122 -7.63 10.80 -8.92
CA LEU A 122 -6.95 11.36 -10.08
C LEU A 122 -6.35 10.23 -10.91
N THR A 123 -6.77 10.11 -12.16
CA THR A 123 -6.21 9.15 -13.12
C THR A 123 -5.03 9.78 -13.86
N ILE A 124 -3.92 9.06 -13.92
CA ILE A 124 -2.69 9.43 -14.63
C ILE A 124 -2.46 8.39 -15.72
N ALA A 125 -2.62 8.81 -16.97
CA ALA A 125 -2.39 7.95 -18.12
C ALA A 125 -0.91 7.90 -18.51
N THR A 126 -0.50 6.84 -19.20
CA THR A 126 0.84 6.74 -19.79
C THR A 126 1.03 7.75 -20.93
N SER A 127 0.00 7.89 -21.76
CA SER A 127 -0.03 8.80 -22.90
C SER A 127 -1.38 9.53 -22.92
N GLY A 128 -1.43 10.74 -23.48
CA GLY A 128 -2.69 11.46 -23.62
C GLY A 128 -2.55 12.82 -24.30
N ARG A 129 -3.59 13.21 -25.03
CA ARG A 129 -3.76 14.57 -25.59
C ARG A 129 -4.62 15.48 -24.71
N SER A 130 -5.07 14.98 -23.56
CA SER A 130 -5.91 15.72 -22.60
C SER A 130 -5.05 16.60 -21.69
N SER A 131 -5.67 17.58 -21.04
CA SER A 131 -5.07 18.38 -19.97
C SER A 131 -4.80 17.59 -18.68
N ALA A 132 -5.25 16.33 -18.60
CA ALA A 132 -4.97 15.45 -17.47
C ALA A 132 -3.46 15.11 -17.37
N PRO A 133 -2.92 14.98 -16.14
CA PRO A 133 -1.53 14.54 -15.95
C PRO A 133 -1.27 13.20 -16.65
N ASN A 134 -0.14 13.11 -17.35
CA ASN A 134 0.30 11.90 -18.03
C ASN A 134 1.82 11.89 -18.18
N PHE A 135 2.40 10.73 -18.42
CA PHE A 135 3.86 10.56 -18.55
C PHE A 135 4.42 11.05 -19.89
N ALA A 136 3.58 11.49 -20.82
CA ALA A 136 3.94 11.86 -22.18
C ALA A 136 4.75 10.78 -22.91
N SER A 137 4.54 9.50 -22.56
CA SER A 137 5.22 8.37 -23.19
C SER A 137 4.48 7.94 -24.46
N GLY A 138 5.22 7.60 -25.51
CA GLY A 138 4.68 6.98 -26.72
C GLY A 138 4.58 5.45 -26.63
N GLN A 139 4.99 4.86 -25.51
CA GLN A 139 5.03 3.41 -25.27
C GLN A 139 4.43 3.10 -23.89
N PRO A 140 3.89 1.88 -23.68
CA PRO A 140 3.54 1.38 -22.35
C PRO A 140 4.70 1.53 -21.36
N ILE A 141 4.39 1.92 -20.13
CA ILE A 141 5.37 2.10 -19.04
C ILE A 141 5.02 1.27 -17.80
N TRP A 142 3.75 0.89 -17.63
CA TRP A 142 3.38 0.08 -16.48
C TRP A 142 3.72 -1.38 -16.79
N ASN A 143 4.89 -1.80 -16.31
CA ASN A 143 5.39 -3.14 -16.60
C ASN A 143 4.57 -4.21 -15.85
N ASN A 144 3.87 -5.03 -16.63
CA ASN A 144 3.15 -6.22 -16.19
C ASN A 144 4.06 -7.37 -15.74
N HIS A 145 5.38 -7.17 -15.63
CA HIS A 145 6.34 -8.20 -15.24
C HIS A 145 6.97 -7.99 -13.86
N GLY A 146 6.66 -6.87 -13.20
CA GLY A 146 6.83 -6.73 -11.76
C GLY A 146 7.57 -5.49 -11.31
N ASP A 147 7.22 -4.33 -11.86
CA ASP A 147 7.73 -3.04 -11.40
C ASP A 147 6.91 -2.48 -10.23
N CYS A 148 7.47 -1.45 -9.60
CA CYS A 148 6.79 -0.65 -8.61
C CYS A 148 6.33 0.69 -9.21
N ALA A 149 5.11 1.09 -8.89
CA ALA A 149 4.69 2.48 -9.01
C ALA A 149 4.98 3.17 -7.69
N THR A 150 5.83 4.20 -7.69
CA THR A 150 6.22 4.92 -6.49
C THR A 150 5.85 6.40 -6.61
N LEU A 151 5.06 6.89 -5.66
CA LEU A 151 4.76 8.30 -5.47
C LEU A 151 5.69 8.87 -4.41
N LEU A 152 6.37 9.95 -4.74
CA LEU A 152 7.33 10.67 -3.91
C LEU A 152 6.87 12.12 -3.73
N ASP A 153 7.12 12.70 -2.56
CA ASP A 153 6.96 14.14 -2.35
C ASP A 153 8.15 14.94 -2.95
N PRO A 154 8.14 16.28 -2.89
CA PRO A 154 9.23 17.11 -3.43
C PRO A 154 10.59 16.90 -2.72
N SER A 155 10.59 16.33 -1.52
CA SER A 155 11.80 15.99 -0.75
C SER A 155 12.33 14.58 -1.08
N TRP A 156 11.71 13.88 -2.04
CA TRP A 156 11.98 12.49 -2.41
C TRP A 156 11.57 11.46 -1.34
N ALA A 157 10.78 11.86 -0.34
CA ALA A 157 10.21 10.90 0.58
C ALA A 157 9.15 10.08 -0.13
N GLU A 158 9.21 8.76 0.01
CA GLU A 158 8.16 7.88 -0.50
C GLU A 158 6.86 8.15 0.24
N ILE A 159 5.78 8.35 -0.51
CA ILE A 159 4.43 8.57 0.00
C ILE A 159 3.61 7.30 -0.12
N SER A 160 3.61 6.70 -1.31
CA SER A 160 2.86 5.50 -1.62
C SER A 160 3.63 4.67 -2.64
N CYS A 161 3.59 3.35 -2.47
CA CYS A 161 4.19 2.40 -3.38
C CYS A 161 3.17 1.31 -3.70
N TRP A 162 3.07 0.94 -4.97
CA TRP A 162 2.26 -0.16 -5.48
C TRP A 162 3.17 -1.13 -6.20
N LYS A 163 3.13 -2.40 -5.82
CA LYS A 163 3.98 -3.45 -6.36
C LYS A 163 3.14 -4.55 -6.98
N TYR A 164 3.69 -5.11 -8.05
CA TYR A 164 3.16 -6.30 -8.68
C TYR A 164 4.30 -7.25 -9.01
N GLY A 165 3.97 -8.53 -9.23
CA GLY A 165 4.93 -9.53 -9.69
C GLY A 165 6.20 -9.61 -8.85
N THR A 166 7.36 -9.69 -9.51
CA THR A 166 8.65 -9.89 -8.83
C THR A 166 8.98 -8.85 -7.76
N ALA A 167 8.58 -7.59 -7.92
CA ALA A 167 8.87 -6.56 -6.92
C ALA A 167 8.21 -6.84 -5.56
N ALA A 168 7.14 -7.63 -5.54
CA ALA A 168 6.40 -7.98 -4.32
C ALA A 168 6.92 -9.26 -3.64
N HIS A 169 7.76 -10.08 -4.31
CA HIS A 169 8.06 -11.44 -3.83
C HIS A 169 8.67 -11.47 -2.42
N SER A 170 9.57 -10.54 -2.10
CA SER A 170 10.24 -10.50 -0.80
C SER A 170 9.34 -9.99 0.34
N GLU A 171 8.15 -9.47 0.02
CA GLU A 171 7.25 -8.84 0.99
C GLU A 171 5.98 -9.65 1.21
N VAL A 172 5.66 -10.63 0.37
CA VAL A 172 4.47 -11.48 0.53
C VAL A 172 4.86 -12.86 1.02
N ALA A 173 4.19 -13.33 2.06
CA ALA A 173 4.37 -14.69 2.57
C ALA A 173 3.03 -15.33 2.93
N ILE A 174 2.97 -16.66 2.88
CA ILE A 174 1.95 -17.40 3.62
C ILE A 174 2.34 -17.31 5.10
N SER A 175 1.54 -16.60 5.90
CA SER A 175 1.79 -16.41 7.34
C SER A 175 1.26 -17.57 8.17
N GLN A 176 0.17 -18.18 7.74
CA GLN A 176 -0.50 -19.23 8.48
C GLN A 176 -1.34 -20.13 7.57
N VAL A 177 -1.41 -21.41 7.91
CA VAL A 177 -2.46 -22.32 7.47
C VAL A 177 -3.26 -22.76 8.69
N HIS A 178 -4.56 -22.48 8.69
CA HIS A 178 -5.48 -22.91 9.73
C HIS A 178 -6.28 -24.11 9.24
N TYR A 179 -6.28 -25.17 10.05
CA TYR A 179 -7.00 -26.41 9.81
C TYR A 179 -7.70 -26.84 11.09
N ILE A 180 -8.85 -27.50 10.95
CA ILE A 180 -9.60 -28.00 12.10
C ILE A 180 -9.23 -29.46 12.37
N ARG A 181 -9.10 -29.82 13.64
CA ARG A 181 -8.90 -31.21 14.06
C ARG A 181 -10.22 -31.99 13.91
N ALA A 182 -10.12 -33.24 13.43
CA ALA A 182 -11.19 -34.14 12.95
C ALA A 182 -12.48 -34.34 13.81
N GLN A 183 -12.64 -33.67 14.94
CA GLN A 183 -13.80 -33.81 15.85
C GLN A 183 -14.87 -32.73 15.64
N GLN A 184 -14.62 -31.70 14.83
CA GLN A 184 -15.61 -30.69 14.44
C GLN A 184 -16.08 -30.94 13.00
N LYS A 185 -17.40 -30.94 12.78
CA LYS A 185 -18.03 -31.20 11.47
C LYS A 185 -18.01 -30.00 10.51
N ASP A 186 -17.64 -28.82 11.01
CA ASP A 186 -17.75 -27.57 10.26
C ASP A 186 -16.36 -27.07 9.86
N HIS A 187 -15.84 -27.58 8.73
CA HIS A 187 -14.54 -27.19 8.15
C HIS A 187 -14.59 -25.84 7.40
N CYS A 188 -15.67 -25.07 7.51
CA CYS A 188 -15.83 -23.84 6.75
C CYS A 188 -14.79 -22.77 7.13
N ASP A 189 -14.25 -22.82 8.35
CA ASP A 189 -13.30 -21.83 8.87
C ASP A 189 -11.81 -22.18 8.65
N GLU A 190 -11.48 -23.28 7.96
CA GLU A 190 -10.10 -23.56 7.57
C GLU A 190 -9.64 -22.54 6.50
N TYR A 191 -8.40 -22.06 6.56
CA TYR A 191 -7.91 -21.05 5.63
C TYR A 191 -6.41 -21.06 5.44
N VAL A 192 -5.97 -20.47 4.33
CA VAL A 192 -4.59 -20.00 4.14
C VAL A 192 -4.59 -18.49 4.31
N GLU A 193 -3.70 -17.99 5.16
CA GLU A 193 -3.48 -16.56 5.37
C GLU A 193 -2.22 -16.12 4.63
N ILE A 194 -2.37 -15.04 3.85
CA ILE A 194 -1.26 -14.40 3.15
C ILE A 194 -1.07 -13.02 3.77
N ALA A 195 0.15 -12.73 4.19
CA ALA A 195 0.54 -11.49 4.80
C ALA A 195 1.48 -10.69 3.88
N ASN A 196 1.28 -9.38 3.86
CA ASN A 196 2.22 -8.42 3.32
C ASN A 196 3.05 -7.88 4.49
N LEU A 197 4.34 -8.18 4.46
CA LEU A 197 5.35 -7.78 5.43
C LEU A 197 5.95 -6.40 5.11
N GLY A 198 5.68 -5.87 3.91
CA GLY A 198 6.18 -4.61 3.41
C GLY A 198 5.23 -3.42 3.62
N SER A 199 5.69 -2.25 3.18
CA SER A 199 4.95 -0.99 3.26
C SER A 199 4.22 -0.59 1.97
N ALA A 200 4.35 -1.38 0.91
CA ALA A 200 3.68 -1.14 -0.38
C ALA A 200 2.32 -1.83 -0.45
N TRP A 201 1.41 -1.29 -1.26
CA TRP A 201 0.25 -2.03 -1.73
C TRP A 201 0.72 -3.11 -2.71
N ILE A 202 0.13 -4.30 -2.63
CA ILE A 202 0.52 -5.42 -3.47
C ILE A 202 -0.69 -5.88 -4.27
N ASP A 203 -0.55 -5.92 -5.58
CA ASP A 203 -1.51 -6.52 -6.49
C ASP A 203 -1.26 -8.04 -6.56
N LEU A 204 -2.28 -8.81 -6.22
CA LEU A 204 -2.27 -10.27 -6.24
C LEU A 204 -2.94 -10.84 -7.50
N SER A 205 -3.37 -10.01 -8.46
CA SER A 205 -4.09 -10.44 -9.65
C SER A 205 -3.33 -11.53 -10.41
N GLY A 206 -3.98 -12.68 -10.60
CA GLY A 206 -3.42 -13.86 -11.28
C GLY A 206 -2.43 -14.67 -10.45
N TRP A 207 -2.20 -14.32 -9.18
CA TRP A 207 -1.43 -15.16 -8.25
C TRP A 207 -2.27 -16.36 -7.82
N CYS A 208 -1.61 -17.45 -7.44
CA CYS A 208 -2.29 -18.69 -7.08
C CYS A 208 -1.83 -19.23 -5.71
N ILE A 209 -2.76 -19.82 -4.96
CA ILE A 209 -2.46 -20.71 -3.84
C ILE A 209 -2.58 -22.14 -4.35
N GLN A 210 -1.53 -22.94 -4.13
CA GLN A 210 -1.50 -24.35 -4.47
C GLN A 210 -1.20 -25.19 -3.23
N GLY A 211 -2.02 -26.21 -2.97
CA GLY A 211 -1.74 -27.24 -1.98
C GLY A 211 -1.01 -28.46 -2.56
N ASP A 212 -0.69 -29.42 -1.71
CA ASP A 212 -0.02 -30.68 -2.04
C ASP A 212 -0.89 -31.70 -2.80
N LYS A 213 -2.21 -31.50 -2.83
CA LYS A 213 -3.17 -32.40 -3.49
C LYS A 213 -3.80 -31.71 -4.70
N SER A 214 -5.00 -31.16 -4.52
CA SER A 214 -5.82 -30.56 -5.58
C SER A 214 -6.32 -29.16 -5.24
N GLN A 215 -5.81 -28.56 -4.16
CA GLN A 215 -6.14 -27.21 -3.76
C GLN A 215 -5.50 -26.25 -4.75
N HIS A 216 -6.33 -25.55 -5.51
CA HIS A 216 -5.89 -24.48 -6.40
C HIS A 216 -6.88 -23.32 -6.30
N PHE A 217 -6.39 -22.15 -5.93
CA PHE A 217 -7.16 -20.92 -5.90
C PHE A 217 -6.39 -19.83 -6.62
N GLU A 218 -7.06 -19.14 -7.55
CA GLU A 218 -6.48 -18.02 -8.28
C GLU A 218 -7.14 -16.72 -7.82
N PHE A 219 -6.31 -15.71 -7.55
CA PHE A 219 -6.78 -14.37 -7.24
C PHE A 219 -7.29 -13.67 -8.49
N HIS A 220 -8.56 -13.30 -8.49
CA HIS A 220 -9.18 -12.52 -9.57
C HIS A 220 -8.50 -11.15 -9.74
N SER A 221 -8.66 -10.55 -10.92
CA SER A 221 -8.21 -9.18 -11.20
C SER A 221 -8.74 -8.19 -10.17
N GLY A 222 -7.84 -7.34 -9.66
CA GLY A 222 -8.14 -6.35 -8.63
C GLY A 222 -8.03 -6.87 -7.19
N ALA A 223 -7.61 -8.12 -6.99
CA ALA A 223 -7.24 -8.60 -5.66
C ALA A 223 -6.00 -7.87 -5.15
N VAL A 224 -6.15 -7.15 -4.04
CA VAL A 224 -5.08 -6.32 -3.47
C VAL A 224 -4.82 -6.64 -2.01
N LEU A 225 -3.56 -6.53 -1.62
CA LEU A 225 -3.09 -6.73 -0.27
C LEU A 225 -2.48 -5.43 0.25
N ARG A 226 -3.11 -4.86 1.27
CA ARG A 226 -2.70 -3.59 1.86
C ARG A 226 -1.33 -3.70 2.55
N PRO A 227 -0.58 -2.59 2.69
CA PRO A 227 0.65 -2.53 3.49
C PRO A 227 0.47 -3.14 4.88
N GLN A 228 1.41 -3.97 5.31
CA GLN A 228 1.41 -4.63 6.64
C GLN A 228 0.09 -5.38 6.97
N GLY A 229 -0.69 -5.72 5.94
CA GLY A 229 -2.00 -6.35 6.06
C GLY A 229 -1.96 -7.84 5.75
N MET A 230 -3.12 -8.48 5.88
CA MET A 230 -3.30 -9.90 5.56
C MET A 230 -4.65 -10.13 4.88
N VAL A 231 -4.71 -11.18 4.06
CA VAL A 231 -5.94 -11.75 3.50
C VAL A 231 -6.01 -13.23 3.81
N ARG A 232 -7.23 -13.76 3.89
CA ARG A 232 -7.49 -15.19 4.13
C ARG A 232 -8.29 -15.75 2.98
N VAL A 233 -7.89 -16.94 2.53
CA VAL A 233 -8.64 -17.74 1.56
C VAL A 233 -9.18 -18.97 2.30
N TYR A 234 -10.48 -18.96 2.56
CA TYR A 234 -11.14 -20.02 3.34
C TYR A 234 -11.54 -21.21 2.49
N THR A 235 -11.68 -22.38 3.12
CA THR A 235 -12.23 -23.58 2.47
C THR A 235 -13.66 -23.35 1.97
N ASN A 236 -14.56 -22.80 2.81
CA ASN A 236 -15.97 -22.62 2.44
C ASN A 236 -16.67 -21.45 3.16
N LEU A 237 -15.92 -20.41 3.51
CA LEU A 237 -16.45 -19.23 4.19
C LEU A 237 -16.11 -17.96 3.41
N HIS A 238 -17.08 -17.08 3.24
CA HIS A 238 -16.84 -15.75 2.67
C HIS A 238 -16.85 -14.70 3.79
N SER A 239 -15.68 -14.16 4.13
CA SER A 239 -15.53 -13.08 5.11
C SER A 239 -14.95 -11.80 4.47
N PRO A 240 -15.76 -10.75 4.26
CA PRO A 240 -15.29 -9.47 3.72
C PRO A 240 -14.19 -8.81 4.56
N GLN A 241 -14.16 -9.05 5.88
CA GLN A 241 -13.19 -8.46 6.80
C GLN A 241 -11.76 -8.96 6.57
N THR A 242 -11.61 -10.14 5.97
CA THR A 242 -10.33 -10.79 5.70
C THR A 242 -10.08 -10.99 4.19
N GLY A 243 -10.78 -10.21 3.35
CA GLY A 243 -10.57 -10.17 1.89
C GLY A 243 -11.68 -10.81 1.07
N GLY A 244 -12.54 -11.64 1.67
CA GLY A 244 -13.68 -12.24 0.96
C GLY A 244 -13.30 -13.38 0.01
N PHE A 245 -12.17 -14.04 0.21
CA PHE A 245 -11.73 -15.12 -0.66
C PHE A 245 -12.10 -16.50 -0.10
N SER A 246 -12.57 -17.37 -0.98
CA SER A 246 -13.02 -18.73 -0.64
C SER A 246 -12.77 -19.69 -1.79
N PHE A 247 -12.30 -20.90 -1.46
CA PHE A 247 -12.24 -22.03 -2.40
C PHE A 247 -13.65 -22.55 -2.77
N ASN A 248 -14.67 -22.23 -1.95
CA ASN A 248 -16.05 -22.73 -2.08
C ASN A 248 -16.12 -24.26 -2.15
N SER A 249 -15.27 -24.93 -1.37
CA SER A 249 -15.18 -26.39 -1.31
C SER A 249 -16.09 -26.94 -0.21
N ASN A 250 -16.91 -27.93 -0.55
CA ASN A 250 -17.71 -28.65 0.44
C ASN A 250 -16.92 -29.74 1.20
N GLN A 251 -15.62 -29.84 0.96
CA GLN A 251 -14.71 -30.79 1.60
C GLN A 251 -13.56 -30.05 2.26
N ALA A 252 -13.09 -30.57 3.40
CA ALA A 252 -11.89 -30.08 4.07
C ALA A 252 -10.70 -30.12 3.10
N LEU A 253 -9.95 -29.02 3.03
CA LEU A 253 -8.83 -28.89 2.11
C LEU A 253 -7.49 -29.04 2.82
N TRP A 254 -7.41 -28.73 4.11
CA TRP A 254 -6.14 -28.62 4.82
C TRP A 254 -5.99 -29.76 5.83
N PRO A 255 -5.19 -30.80 5.52
CA PRO A 255 -5.03 -31.96 6.40
C PRO A 255 -4.39 -31.61 7.75
N HIS A 256 -4.80 -32.30 8.81
CA HIS A 256 -4.28 -32.10 10.16
C HIS A 256 -3.02 -32.94 10.45
N GLU A 257 -2.79 -33.99 9.65
CA GLU A 257 -1.61 -34.85 9.66
C GLU A 257 -0.35 -34.19 9.08
N GLY A 258 -0.49 -32.96 8.59
CA GLY A 258 0.57 -32.16 7.96
C GLY A 258 0.33 -31.99 6.47
N GLY A 259 0.90 -30.93 5.92
CA GLY A 259 0.70 -30.56 4.52
C GLY A 259 1.57 -29.39 4.08
N GLN A 260 1.41 -29.02 2.82
CA GLN A 260 2.14 -27.92 2.22
C GLN A 260 1.19 -27.00 1.45
N ALA A 261 1.42 -25.69 1.59
CA ALA A 261 0.79 -24.66 0.79
C ALA A 261 1.88 -23.80 0.13
N ARG A 262 1.71 -23.51 -1.15
CA ARG A 262 2.59 -22.63 -1.94
C ARG A 262 1.80 -21.45 -2.45
N LEU A 263 2.42 -20.28 -2.40
CA LEU A 263 1.96 -19.08 -3.08
C LEU A 263 2.80 -18.93 -4.36
N LEU A 264 2.12 -18.86 -5.49
CA LEU A 264 2.71 -18.70 -6.81
C LEU A 264 2.31 -17.34 -7.38
N ASP A 265 3.23 -16.70 -8.09
CA ASP A 265 2.94 -15.46 -8.82
C ASP A 265 2.17 -15.71 -10.12
N TYR A 266 1.85 -14.64 -10.83
CA TYR A 266 1.20 -14.61 -12.16
C TYR A 266 1.91 -15.42 -13.27
N ARG A 267 3.13 -15.91 -13.03
CA ARG A 267 3.92 -16.77 -13.94
C ARG A 267 4.15 -18.17 -13.35
N ASN A 268 3.41 -18.56 -12.31
CA ASN A 268 3.58 -19.81 -11.58
C ASN A 268 4.94 -19.97 -10.91
N ARG A 269 5.65 -18.88 -10.62
CA ARG A 269 6.90 -18.92 -9.83
C ARG A 269 6.55 -18.87 -8.36
N GLN A 270 7.21 -19.72 -7.58
CA GLN A 270 7.01 -19.76 -6.13
C GLN A 270 7.49 -18.46 -5.47
N VAL A 271 6.58 -17.83 -4.74
CA VAL A 271 6.81 -16.64 -3.90
C VAL A 271 7.04 -17.06 -2.45
N SER A 272 6.19 -17.94 -1.94
CA SER A 272 6.23 -18.41 -0.56
C SER A 272 5.79 -19.86 -0.47
N GLU A 273 6.27 -20.55 0.56
CA GLU A 273 5.89 -21.92 0.89
C GLU A 273 5.72 -22.01 2.41
N PHE A 274 4.72 -22.76 2.84
CA PHE A 274 4.42 -23.01 4.24
C PHE A 274 4.11 -24.49 4.44
N ASN A 275 4.78 -25.10 5.41
CA ASN A 275 4.59 -26.49 5.83
C ASN A 275 4.12 -26.50 7.28
N TRP A 276 3.22 -27.41 7.64
CA TRP A 276 2.73 -27.59 9.01
C TRP A 276 2.65 -29.06 9.40
#